data_AF-A0A1R2AS88-F1
#
_entry.id   AF-A0A1R2AS88-F1
#
_cell.length_a   1.000
_cell.length_b   1.000
_cell.length_c   1.000
_cell.angle_alpha   90.00
_cell.angle_beta   90.00
_cell.angle_gamma   90.00
#
_symmetry.space_group_name_H-M   'P 1'
#
loop_
_entity.id
_entity.type
_entity.pdbx_description
1 polymer ?
#
loop_
_entity_poly.entity_id
_entity_poly.type
_entity_poly.pdbx_seq_one_letter_code
_entity_poly.pdbx_strand_id
1 'polypeptide(L)'
;MGGKSKKKANTAESWKEQGNTAFNIKDLNRAIEYYTKGLELEPNHSILLSNRSAAFLLKHKYEEALSDASKSISLNPSYVKAYHRKATSLLEMSRFEEAMAIVLEALKLDEKNADLLELRVELEEEIKKNSVLPPEHPERVKFDNLINWLLDGGAKFPKLQMRFYSLDYRGVHSTSFIPKDELILFVPKSHIITLEMAKASPIGAKMVEAGLDLLSPKHCFLTTYILQERRNPNSFWWPYLNILPEQLRSFPIFYTPEEKEWLKGSPFLDQVNEKIDDIKEDYNTICNAVPEYAQFPIDEFSRIRMTVSSRIFGMQIDDIKTDGFVPLADMLNHRRPRQTSWNYDQEKGGFIIDALENINRGEEVLDSYGKKCNSRFLLNYGFINRNNDANEYPFKVKLHEDDEHLSMKRSLMGCSSQTFRLQVDLNESVFNEFLGLMRFVELDDVSIVPQLLQSCQDEKGNFKATKIHPLNVQNEKKVLGKFYEMVKEGISKYQTTIEQDDEILKGELTENQRNCTLMRHGEKTILKFFDEMIPIVLRMFDMPLKEIKKVAKGGDYEEYINNSVLALKKQQ
;
A
#
# COMPACT_ATOMS: atom_id res chain seq x y z
N MET A 1 14.32 39.49 74.24
CA MET A 1 13.56 38.28 73.87
C MET A 1 13.99 37.87 72.48
N GLY A 2 14.71 36.75 72.36
CA GLY A 2 15.28 36.29 71.09
C GLY A 2 14.25 35.56 70.23
N GLY A 3 13.83 36.18 69.13
CA GLY A 3 13.13 35.49 68.05
C GLY A 3 14.15 34.79 67.15
N LYS A 4 14.41 33.50 67.40
CA LYS A 4 15.15 32.66 66.44
C LYS A 4 14.28 32.48 65.20
N SER A 5 14.64 33.15 64.10
CA SER A 5 14.21 32.78 62.76
C SER A 5 14.69 31.36 62.47
N LYS A 6 13.77 30.39 62.45
CA LYS A 6 14.06 29.03 61.98
C LYS A 6 14.38 29.14 60.48
N LYS A 7 15.66 29.11 60.11
CA LYS A 7 16.09 28.73 58.75
C LYS A 7 15.40 27.40 58.44
N LYS A 8 14.47 27.36 57.48
CA LYS A 8 13.96 26.09 56.93
C LYS A 8 15.19 25.30 56.49
N ALA A 9 15.43 24.15 57.12
CA ALA A 9 16.50 23.26 56.70
C ALA A 9 16.13 22.74 55.30
N ASN A 10 17.00 22.95 54.31
CA ASN A 10 16.86 22.39 52.97
C ASN A 10 17.16 20.89 53.04
N THR A 11 16.22 20.11 53.57
CA THR A 11 16.27 18.64 53.61
C THR A 11 15.55 18.07 52.40
N ALA A 12 15.84 16.82 52.05
CA ALA A 12 15.10 16.10 51.00
C ALA A 12 13.59 16.10 51.28
N GLU A 13 13.20 15.95 52.55
CA GLU A 13 11.80 16.01 52.99
C GLU A 13 11.17 17.39 52.76
N SER A 14 11.88 18.49 53.04
CA SER A 14 11.36 19.83 52.78
C SER A 14 11.22 20.11 51.28
N TRP A 15 12.11 19.58 50.44
CA TRP A 15 11.97 19.65 48.99
C TRP A 15 10.83 18.78 48.47
N LYS A 16 10.60 17.60 49.06
CA LYS A 16 9.43 16.75 48.78
C LYS A 16 8.13 17.48 49.04
N GLU A 17 7.99 18.15 50.19
CA GLU A 17 6.78 18.92 50.54
C GLU A 17 6.53 20.08 49.55
N GLN A 18 7.58 20.80 49.17
CA GLN A 18 7.50 21.87 48.17
C GLN A 18 7.11 21.32 46.79
N GLY A 19 7.71 20.19 46.38
CA GLY A 19 7.36 19.49 45.16
C GLY A 19 5.91 19.02 45.15
N ASN A 20 5.43 18.44 46.25
CA ASN A 20 4.02 18.03 46.42
C ASN A 20 3.08 19.24 46.33
N THR A 21 3.45 20.36 46.94
CA THR A 21 2.67 21.61 46.88
C THR A 21 2.58 22.12 45.45
N ALA A 22 3.70 22.17 44.74
CA ALA A 22 3.76 22.59 43.33
C ALA A 22 2.95 21.63 42.42
N PHE A 23 3.05 20.33 42.67
CA PHE A 23 2.30 19.30 41.94
C PHE A 23 0.79 19.47 42.11
N ASN A 24 0.33 19.71 43.34
CA ASN A 24 -1.09 19.89 43.64
C ASN A 24 -1.71 21.13 42.96
N ILE A 25 -0.92 22.20 42.76
CA ILE A 25 -1.36 23.39 42.00
C ILE A 25 -1.10 23.28 40.49
N LYS A 26 -0.73 22.09 39.99
CA LYS A 26 -0.39 21.80 38.58
C LYS A 26 0.81 22.59 38.03
N ASP A 27 1.68 23.13 38.88
CA ASP A 27 2.96 23.70 38.48
C ASP A 27 4.01 22.58 38.33
N LEU A 28 3.87 21.81 37.24
CA LEU A 28 4.66 20.60 36.99
C LEU A 28 6.16 20.90 36.83
N ASN A 29 6.52 22.07 36.27
CA ASN A 29 7.92 22.45 36.11
C ASN A 29 8.59 22.63 37.47
N ARG A 30 7.95 23.39 38.38
CA ARG A 30 8.49 23.55 39.74
C ARG A 30 8.44 22.26 40.54
N ALA A 31 7.41 21.42 40.34
CA ALA A 31 7.36 20.11 40.98
C ALA A 31 8.58 19.26 40.61
N ILE A 32 8.91 19.15 39.31
CA ILE A 32 10.10 18.43 38.83
C ILE A 32 11.38 19.03 39.39
N GLU A 33 11.50 20.36 39.39
CA GLU A 33 12.67 21.06 39.95
C GLU A 33 12.87 20.74 41.43
N TYR A 34 11.81 20.85 42.25
CA TYR A 34 11.89 20.59 43.68
C TYR A 34 12.15 19.12 43.99
N TYR A 35 11.51 18.18 43.30
CA TYR A 35 11.84 16.77 43.46
C TYR A 35 13.29 16.47 43.06
N THR A 36 13.80 17.12 42.01
CA THR A 36 15.21 16.98 41.58
C THR A 36 16.17 17.50 42.65
N LYS A 37 15.91 18.67 43.24
CA LYS A 37 16.69 19.19 44.38
C LYS A 37 16.66 18.25 45.59
N GLY A 38 15.52 17.60 45.86
CA GLY A 38 15.43 16.56 46.87
C GLY A 38 16.32 15.36 46.55
N LEU A 39 16.33 14.91 45.29
CA LEU A 39 17.13 13.78 44.81
C LEU A 39 18.63 14.11 44.69
N GLU A 40 19.02 15.36 44.53
CA GLU A 40 20.42 15.78 44.64
C GLU A 40 20.98 15.57 46.06
N LEU A 41 20.12 15.74 47.08
CA LEU A 41 20.48 15.46 48.47
C LEU A 41 20.39 13.97 48.81
N GLU A 42 19.37 13.29 48.30
CA GLU A 42 19.14 11.85 48.53
C GLU A 42 18.84 11.11 47.21
N PRO A 43 19.88 10.71 46.45
CA PRO A 43 19.72 10.14 45.10
C PRO A 43 18.95 8.81 45.02
N ASN A 44 18.79 8.14 46.16
CA ASN A 44 18.13 6.84 46.30
C ASN A 44 16.83 6.94 47.12
N HIS A 45 16.20 8.12 47.16
CA HIS A 45 14.91 8.29 47.83
C HIS A 45 13.76 7.83 46.91
N SER A 46 13.23 6.62 47.15
CA SER A 46 12.17 5.99 46.34
C SER A 46 10.93 6.88 46.12
N ILE A 47 10.37 7.48 47.18
CA ILE A 47 9.16 8.32 47.04
C ILE A 47 9.41 9.57 46.18
N LEU A 48 10.56 10.23 46.31
CA LEU A 48 10.90 11.38 45.48
C LEU A 48 11.02 11.01 43.99
N LEU A 49 11.63 9.86 43.68
CA LEU A 49 11.67 9.31 42.32
C LEU A 49 10.25 9.05 41.77
N SER A 50 9.40 8.38 42.54
CA SER A 50 8.02 8.10 42.13
C SER A 50 7.18 9.37 41.93
N ASN A 51 7.35 10.38 42.79
CA ASN A 51 6.66 11.65 42.66
C ASN A 51 7.15 12.45 41.45
N ARG A 52 8.46 12.41 41.14
CA ARG A 52 9.00 13.05 39.93
C ARG A 52 8.55 12.34 38.66
N SER A 53 8.50 11.01 38.68
CA SER A 53 7.88 10.20 37.61
C SER A 53 6.43 10.62 37.33
N ALA A 54 5.63 10.84 38.37
CA ALA A 54 4.26 11.35 38.22
C ALA A 54 4.20 12.71 37.51
N ALA A 55 5.12 13.62 37.83
CA ALA A 55 5.19 14.93 37.21
C ALA A 55 5.66 14.84 35.73
N PHE A 56 6.57 13.90 35.42
CA PHE A 56 6.98 13.62 34.05
C PHE A 56 5.84 13.04 33.20
N LEU A 57 5.03 12.12 33.74
CA LEU A 57 3.84 11.59 33.06
C LEU A 57 2.87 12.70 32.65
N LEU A 58 2.55 13.61 33.57
CA LEU A 58 1.66 14.75 33.29
C LEU A 58 2.27 15.77 32.31
N LYS A 59 3.57 15.65 32.01
CA LYS A 59 4.28 16.43 31.00
C LYS A 59 4.55 15.65 29.70
N HIS A 60 3.99 14.44 29.56
CA HIS A 60 4.23 13.54 28.42
C HIS A 60 5.71 13.19 28.21
N LYS A 61 6.48 13.15 29.30
CA LYS A 61 7.90 12.76 29.35
C LYS A 61 8.01 11.31 29.81
N TYR A 62 7.57 10.39 28.95
CA TYR A 62 7.29 9.01 29.36
C TYR A 62 8.55 8.20 29.65
N GLU A 63 9.64 8.42 28.91
CA GLU A 63 10.93 7.76 29.13
C GLU A 63 11.56 8.19 30.46
N GLU A 64 11.55 9.49 30.78
CA GLU A 64 12.03 9.98 32.08
C GLU A 64 11.16 9.44 33.22
N ALA A 65 9.83 9.40 33.02
CA ALA A 65 8.90 8.83 33.99
C ALA A 65 9.16 7.32 34.23
N LEU A 66 9.38 6.55 33.16
CA LEU A 66 9.67 5.12 33.19
C LEU A 66 10.97 4.83 33.95
N SER A 67 12.01 5.63 33.70
CA SER A 67 13.32 5.50 34.35
C SER A 67 13.22 5.74 35.85
N ASP A 68 12.59 6.85 36.28
CA ASP A 68 12.40 7.19 37.69
C ASP A 68 11.52 6.16 38.41
N ALA A 69 10.42 5.71 37.79
CA ALA A 69 9.54 4.69 38.37
C ALA A 69 10.26 3.35 38.55
N SER A 70 11.04 2.93 37.54
CA SER A 70 11.82 1.69 37.61
C SER A 70 12.88 1.74 38.71
N LYS A 71 13.59 2.87 38.84
CA LYS A 71 14.55 3.08 39.94
C LYS A 71 13.84 3.07 41.30
N SER A 72 12.67 3.70 41.42
CA SER A 72 11.88 3.67 42.65
C SER A 72 11.49 2.25 43.06
N ILE A 73 11.03 1.41 42.12
CA ILE A 73 10.70 -0.01 42.39
C ILE A 73 11.92 -0.78 42.85
N SER A 74 13.08 -0.59 42.21
CA SER A 74 14.33 -1.27 42.62
C SER A 74 14.77 -0.94 44.05
N LEU A 75 14.45 0.28 44.52
CA LEU A 75 14.80 0.76 45.85
C LEU A 75 13.74 0.39 46.91
N ASN A 76 12.48 0.35 46.53
CA ASN A 76 11.38 -0.06 47.39
C ASN A 76 10.34 -0.91 46.63
N PRO A 77 10.53 -2.23 46.59
CA PRO A 77 9.64 -3.14 45.87
C PRO A 77 8.21 -3.23 46.44
N SER A 78 7.95 -2.73 47.66
CA SER A 78 6.58 -2.71 48.22
C SER A 78 5.80 -1.45 47.85
N TYR A 79 6.41 -0.49 47.14
CA TYR A 79 5.77 0.79 46.84
C TYR A 79 4.90 0.72 45.58
N VAL A 80 3.66 0.25 45.75
CA VAL A 80 2.66 0.04 44.68
C VAL A 80 2.46 1.25 43.77
N LYS A 81 2.54 2.48 44.29
CA LYS A 81 2.43 3.70 43.47
C LYS A 81 3.52 3.80 42.39
N ALA A 82 4.74 3.32 42.65
CA ALA A 82 5.79 3.33 41.63
C ALA A 82 5.51 2.32 40.51
N TYR A 83 4.91 1.17 40.84
CA TYR A 83 4.44 0.22 39.83
C TYR A 83 3.36 0.81 38.94
N HIS A 84 2.35 1.48 39.52
CA HIS A 84 1.35 2.19 38.74
C HIS A 84 2.01 3.20 37.80
N ARG A 85 2.95 4.02 38.28
CA ARG A 85 3.65 5.00 37.43
C ARG A 85 4.44 4.34 36.30
N LYS A 86 5.12 3.23 36.57
CA LYS A 86 5.84 2.44 35.55
C LYS A 86 4.87 1.89 34.51
N ALA A 87 3.79 1.25 34.95
CA ALA A 87 2.77 0.70 34.06
C ALA A 87 2.08 1.79 33.22
N THR A 88 1.70 2.93 33.80
CA THR A 88 1.17 4.07 33.05
C THR A 88 2.17 4.60 32.04
N SER A 89 3.47 4.70 32.40
CA SER A 89 4.49 5.15 31.45
C SER A 89 4.60 4.20 30.26
N LEU A 90 4.55 2.90 30.51
CA LEU A 90 4.57 1.87 29.46
C LEU A 90 3.29 1.90 28.62
N LEU A 91 2.12 2.02 29.25
CA LEU A 91 0.83 2.22 28.56
C LEU A 91 0.90 3.41 27.63
N GLU A 92 1.43 4.55 28.10
CA GLU A 92 1.59 5.79 27.32
C GLU A 92 2.66 5.70 26.23
N MET A 93 3.50 4.67 26.26
CA MET A 93 4.45 4.33 25.20
C MET A 93 3.92 3.21 24.29
N SER A 94 2.65 2.80 24.46
CA SER A 94 2.02 1.66 23.78
C SER A 94 2.69 0.31 24.03
N ARG A 95 3.46 0.19 25.12
CA ARG A 95 4.13 -1.05 25.56
C ARG A 95 3.19 -1.85 26.47
N PHE A 96 2.05 -2.26 25.91
CA PHE A 96 0.89 -2.73 26.66
C PHE A 96 1.17 -4.01 27.46
N GLU A 97 1.92 -4.98 26.92
CA GLU A 97 2.20 -6.22 27.66
C GLU A 97 3.21 -6.01 28.76
N GLU A 98 4.21 -5.15 28.55
CA GLU A 98 5.12 -4.77 29.61
C GLU A 98 4.36 -4.05 30.72
N ALA A 99 3.43 -3.15 30.37
CA ALA A 99 2.55 -2.51 31.33
C ALA A 99 1.70 -3.54 32.08
N MET A 100 1.09 -4.50 31.38
CA MET A 100 0.26 -5.55 31.97
C MET A 100 1.07 -6.42 32.93
N ALA A 101 2.30 -6.82 32.55
CA ALA A 101 3.18 -7.60 33.42
C ALA A 101 3.49 -6.84 34.73
N ILE A 102 3.77 -5.54 34.65
CA ILE A 102 4.01 -4.69 35.82
C ILE A 102 2.74 -4.54 36.67
N VAL A 103 1.56 -4.40 36.07
CA VAL A 103 0.28 -4.37 36.80
C VAL A 103 0.02 -5.68 37.53
N LEU A 104 0.22 -6.83 36.87
CA LEU A 104 0.04 -8.15 37.47
C LEU A 104 1.05 -8.42 38.59
N GLU A 105 2.29 -7.96 38.47
CA GLU A 105 3.28 -8.02 39.56
C GLU A 105 2.81 -7.17 40.76
N ALA A 106 2.36 -5.95 40.51
CA ALA A 106 1.93 -5.03 41.56
C ALA A 106 0.65 -5.49 42.28
N LEU A 107 -0.29 -6.11 41.55
CA LEU A 107 -1.51 -6.67 42.13
C LEU A 107 -1.23 -7.86 43.07
N LYS A 108 -0.07 -8.53 42.96
CA LYS A 108 0.35 -9.52 43.98
C LYS A 108 0.70 -8.87 45.32
N LEU A 109 1.05 -7.58 45.32
CA LEU A 109 1.38 -6.81 46.53
C LEU A 109 0.12 -6.20 47.15
N ASP A 110 -0.83 -5.73 46.32
CA ASP A 110 -2.11 -5.16 46.72
C ASP A 110 -3.21 -5.53 45.72
N GLU A 111 -3.88 -6.66 45.96
CA GLU A 111 -4.88 -7.24 45.06
C GLU A 111 -6.13 -6.36 44.88
N LYS A 112 -6.39 -5.44 45.82
CA LYS A 112 -7.60 -4.59 45.84
C LYS A 112 -7.30 -3.14 45.46
N ASN A 113 -6.11 -2.88 44.94
CA ASN A 113 -5.72 -1.55 44.52
C ASN A 113 -6.60 -1.06 43.35
N ALA A 114 -7.46 -0.07 43.60
CA ALA A 114 -8.41 0.42 42.60
C ALA A 114 -7.71 0.95 41.33
N ASP A 115 -6.66 1.76 41.50
CA ASP A 115 -5.94 2.37 40.38
C ASP A 115 -5.30 1.29 39.46
N LEU A 116 -4.73 0.23 40.04
CA LEU A 116 -4.16 -0.88 39.26
C LEU A 116 -5.21 -1.74 38.58
N LEU A 117 -6.37 -1.96 39.21
CA LEU A 117 -7.47 -2.71 38.61
C LEU A 117 -8.08 -1.93 37.44
N GLU A 118 -8.24 -0.62 37.57
CA GLU A 118 -8.67 0.27 36.48
C GLU A 118 -7.67 0.24 35.32
N LEU A 119 -6.39 0.41 35.62
CA LEU A 119 -5.32 0.34 34.62
C LEU A 119 -5.25 -1.04 33.94
N ARG A 120 -5.56 -2.13 34.65
CA ARG A 120 -5.64 -3.48 34.06
C ARG A 120 -6.75 -3.55 33.01
N VAL A 121 -7.94 -3.05 33.33
CA VAL A 121 -9.08 -3.03 32.40
C VAL A 121 -8.75 -2.19 31.17
N GLU A 122 -8.17 -1.00 31.37
CA GLU A 122 -7.71 -0.14 30.27
C GLU A 122 -6.69 -0.86 29.38
N LEU A 123 -5.73 -1.56 29.97
CA LEU A 123 -4.75 -2.35 29.23
C LEU A 123 -5.36 -3.54 28.49
N GLU A 124 -6.33 -4.23 29.08
CA GLU A 124 -7.07 -5.32 28.40
C GLU A 124 -7.83 -4.80 27.16
N GLU A 125 -8.45 -3.61 27.27
CA GLU A 125 -9.12 -2.94 26.14
C GLU A 125 -8.13 -2.50 25.06
N GLU A 126 -7.01 -1.87 25.44
CA GLU A 126 -5.99 -1.44 24.48
C GLU A 126 -5.28 -2.64 23.82
N ILE A 127 -4.98 -3.72 24.54
CA ILE A 127 -4.43 -4.96 23.95
C ILE A 127 -5.38 -5.52 22.89
N LYS A 128 -6.68 -5.57 23.20
CA LYS A 128 -7.71 -6.04 22.28
C LYS A 128 -7.84 -5.13 21.05
N LYS A 129 -7.89 -3.82 21.27
CA LYS A 129 -8.03 -2.79 20.23
C LYS A 129 -6.83 -2.74 19.28
N ASN A 130 -5.62 -2.91 19.83
CA ASN A 130 -4.37 -2.85 19.07
C ASN A 130 -3.94 -4.23 18.53
N SER A 131 -4.80 -5.25 18.64
CA SER A 131 -4.55 -6.62 18.15
C SER A 131 -3.18 -7.16 18.56
N VAL A 132 -2.81 -6.86 19.80
CA VAL A 132 -1.54 -7.26 20.38
C VAL A 132 -1.55 -8.77 20.55
N LEU A 133 -0.57 -9.44 19.96
CA LEU A 133 -0.49 -10.89 20.00
C LEU A 133 -0.10 -11.37 21.40
N PRO A 134 -0.78 -12.38 21.97
CA PRO A 134 -0.35 -12.95 23.24
C PRO A 134 1.05 -13.58 23.09
N PRO A 135 1.85 -13.67 24.18
CA PRO A 135 3.22 -14.18 24.14
C PRO A 135 3.39 -15.53 23.43
N GLU A 136 2.40 -16.42 23.57
CA GLU A 136 2.38 -17.76 22.99
C GLU A 136 1.96 -17.81 21.51
N HIS A 137 1.52 -16.69 20.92
CA HIS A 137 1.06 -16.68 19.54
C HIS A 137 2.22 -16.92 18.55
N PRO A 138 2.13 -17.88 17.61
CA PRO A 138 3.24 -18.21 16.70
C PRO A 138 3.76 -17.01 15.89
N GLU A 139 2.87 -16.15 15.41
CA GLU A 139 3.27 -14.98 14.61
C GLU A 139 4.03 -13.94 15.43
N ARG A 140 3.85 -13.89 16.76
CA ARG A 140 4.61 -12.98 17.62
C ARG A 140 6.08 -13.35 17.61
N VAL A 141 6.38 -14.63 17.78
CA VAL A 141 7.75 -15.15 17.71
C VAL A 141 8.39 -14.82 16.37
N LYS A 142 7.64 -14.90 15.27
CA LYS A 142 8.13 -14.52 13.94
C LYS A 142 8.45 -13.01 13.86
N PHE A 143 7.58 -12.14 14.38
CA PHE A 143 7.84 -10.70 14.43
C PHE A 143 9.05 -10.36 15.30
N ASP A 144 9.13 -10.91 16.50
CA ASP A 144 10.24 -10.65 17.42
C ASP A 144 11.58 -11.06 16.78
N ASN A 145 11.62 -12.22 16.10
CA ASN A 145 12.81 -12.67 15.38
C ASN A 145 13.20 -11.71 14.24
N LEU A 146 12.24 -11.23 13.45
CA LEU A 146 12.49 -10.26 12.38
C LEU A 146 13.04 -8.94 12.95
N ILE A 147 12.38 -8.41 13.98
CA ILE A 147 12.71 -7.11 14.57
C ILE A 147 14.10 -7.16 15.21
N ASN A 148 14.39 -8.20 16.00
CA ASN A 148 15.71 -8.37 16.62
C ASN A 148 16.80 -8.50 15.54
N TRP A 149 16.59 -9.34 14.52
CA TRP A 149 17.53 -9.49 13.42
C TRP A 149 17.81 -8.17 12.69
N LEU A 150 16.78 -7.36 12.44
CA LEU A 150 16.94 -6.04 11.82
C LEU A 150 17.72 -5.07 12.71
N LEU A 151 17.36 -5.00 14.00
CA LEU A 151 18.02 -4.10 14.96
C LEU A 151 19.50 -4.49 15.17
N ASP A 152 19.79 -5.78 15.34
CA ASP A 152 21.16 -6.32 15.42
C ASP A 152 21.94 -6.04 14.13
N GLY A 153 21.23 -6.03 12.99
CA GLY A 153 21.72 -5.67 11.68
C GLY A 153 22.05 -4.18 11.47
N GLY A 154 21.66 -3.31 12.40
CA GLY A 154 21.86 -1.86 12.34
C GLY A 154 20.70 -1.07 11.73
N ALA A 155 19.55 -1.70 11.48
CA ALA A 155 18.34 -1.00 11.09
C ALA A 155 17.84 -0.11 12.25
N LYS A 156 17.13 0.98 11.92
CA LYS A 156 16.62 1.95 12.90
C LYS A 156 15.17 2.29 12.59
N PHE A 157 14.29 2.06 13.55
CA PHE A 157 12.85 2.36 13.45
C PHE A 157 12.22 2.50 14.84
N PRO A 158 12.74 3.39 15.71
CA PRO A 158 12.36 3.43 17.14
C PRO A 158 10.88 3.74 17.39
N LYS A 159 10.19 4.28 16.38
CA LYS A 159 8.78 4.67 16.47
C LYS A 159 7.83 3.73 15.73
N LEU A 160 8.30 2.59 15.23
CA LEU A 160 7.49 1.66 14.43
C LEU A 160 7.33 0.32 15.15
N GLN A 161 6.14 -0.27 15.05
CA GLN A 161 5.86 -1.63 15.52
C GLN A 161 4.97 -2.37 14.53
N MET A 162 5.15 -3.68 14.42
CA MET A 162 4.24 -4.52 13.64
C MET A 162 2.95 -4.81 14.42
N ARG A 163 1.84 -4.87 13.69
CA ARG A 163 0.53 -5.27 14.19
C ARG A 163 -0.03 -6.41 13.35
N PHE A 164 -0.59 -7.41 14.03
CA PHE A 164 -1.26 -8.54 13.40
C PHE A 164 -2.76 -8.36 13.44
N TYR A 165 -3.42 -8.49 12.30
CA TYR A 165 -4.89 -8.52 12.23
C TYR A 165 -5.40 -9.89 11.82
N SER A 166 -4.73 -10.51 10.85
CA SER A 166 -4.97 -11.87 10.39
C SER A 166 -3.71 -12.43 9.73
N LEU A 167 -3.76 -13.70 9.32
CA LEU A 167 -2.66 -14.32 8.57
C LEU A 167 -2.37 -13.59 7.25
N ASP A 168 -3.38 -12.97 6.65
CA ASP A 168 -3.31 -12.28 5.37
C ASP A 168 -3.22 -10.75 5.51
N TYR A 169 -3.45 -10.18 6.71
CA TYR A 169 -3.41 -8.74 6.95
C TYR A 169 -2.61 -8.38 8.20
N ARG A 170 -1.57 -7.57 8.00
CA ARG A 170 -0.66 -7.04 9.02
C ARG A 170 -0.34 -5.61 8.65
N GLY A 171 0.00 -4.79 9.63
CA GLY A 171 0.34 -3.39 9.41
C GLY A 171 1.55 -2.96 10.25
N VAL A 172 2.09 -1.79 9.94
CA VAL A 172 3.10 -1.13 10.75
C VAL A 172 2.47 0.11 11.37
N HIS A 173 2.60 0.28 12.68
CA HIS A 173 1.99 1.36 13.43
C HIS A 173 3.02 2.22 14.13
N SER A 174 2.68 3.48 14.33
CA SER A 174 3.46 4.38 15.16
C SER A 174 3.32 4.03 16.65
N THR A 175 4.43 3.97 17.39
CA THR A 175 4.44 3.80 18.85
C THR A 175 4.36 5.13 19.59
N SER A 176 4.72 6.22 18.90
CA SER A 176 4.71 7.60 19.40
C SER A 176 4.39 8.57 18.26
N PHE A 177 4.24 9.86 18.58
CA PHE A 177 4.04 10.90 17.57
C PHE A 177 5.25 11.01 16.63
N ILE A 178 4.99 11.02 15.33
CA ILE A 178 5.97 11.20 14.26
C ILE A 178 5.67 12.54 13.58
N PRO A 179 6.48 13.60 13.82
CA PRO A 179 6.42 14.81 13.01
C PRO A 179 6.71 14.55 11.53
N LYS A 180 6.12 15.39 10.68
CA LYS A 180 6.48 15.53 9.28
C LYS A 180 7.99 15.74 9.11
N ASP A 181 8.55 15.19 8.04
CA ASP A 181 9.95 15.22 7.62
C ASP A 181 10.91 14.44 8.55
N GLU A 182 10.38 13.63 9.48
CA GLU A 182 11.18 12.70 10.29
C GLU A 182 11.54 11.44 9.48
N LEU A 183 12.80 11.01 9.58
CA LEU A 183 13.25 9.70 9.12
C LEU A 183 12.76 8.62 10.09
N ILE A 184 11.82 7.80 9.62
CA ILE A 184 11.11 6.81 10.46
C ILE A 184 11.66 5.39 10.33
N LEU A 185 12.30 5.07 9.22
CA LEU A 185 12.90 3.77 8.96
C LEU A 185 14.22 3.94 8.23
N PHE A 186 15.25 3.24 8.71
CA PHE A 186 16.50 2.99 8.01
C PHE A 186 16.76 1.49 7.99
N VAL A 187 17.04 0.93 6.81
CA VAL A 187 17.44 -0.47 6.60
C VAL A 187 18.79 -0.49 5.87
N PRO A 188 19.86 -1.02 6.48
CA PRO A 188 21.18 -1.01 5.86
C PRO A 188 21.24 -1.92 4.64
N LYS A 189 22.17 -1.65 3.70
CA LYS A 189 22.39 -2.47 2.50
C LYS A 189 22.52 -3.96 2.78
N SER A 190 23.15 -4.32 3.90
CA SER A 190 23.34 -5.72 4.33
C SER A 190 22.04 -6.47 4.57
N HIS A 191 20.92 -5.77 4.76
CA HIS A 191 19.59 -6.33 5.03
C HIS A 191 18.60 -6.06 3.88
N ILE A 192 19.10 -5.82 2.67
CA ILE A 192 18.29 -5.68 1.45
C ILE A 192 18.63 -6.83 0.50
N ILE A 193 17.60 -7.55 0.05
CA ILE A 193 17.76 -8.56 -1.01
C ILE A 193 17.69 -7.84 -2.35
N THR A 194 18.70 -8.01 -3.20
CA THR A 194 18.79 -7.32 -4.50
C THR A 194 18.70 -8.29 -5.68
N LEU A 195 18.41 -7.74 -6.86
CA LEU A 195 18.38 -8.52 -8.10
C LEU A 195 19.77 -9.07 -8.45
N GLU A 196 20.84 -8.37 -8.09
CA GLU A 196 22.22 -8.80 -8.31
C GLU A 196 22.55 -10.03 -7.48
N MET A 197 22.14 -10.06 -6.20
CA MET A 197 22.25 -11.25 -5.36
C MET A 197 21.48 -12.43 -5.95
N ALA A 198 20.27 -12.17 -6.46
CA ALA A 198 19.46 -13.19 -7.09
C ALA A 198 20.12 -13.78 -8.35
N LYS A 199 20.68 -12.93 -9.22
CA LYS A 199 21.44 -13.34 -10.41
C LYS A 199 22.74 -14.07 -10.08
N ALA A 200 23.39 -13.74 -8.95
CA ALA A 200 24.62 -14.39 -8.52
C ALA A 200 24.40 -15.72 -7.76
N SER A 201 23.16 -16.04 -7.39
CA SER A 201 22.84 -17.28 -6.68
C SER A 201 23.11 -18.53 -7.54
N PRO A 202 23.29 -19.74 -6.95
CA PRO A 202 23.67 -20.93 -7.69
C PRO A 202 22.80 -21.22 -8.92
N ILE A 203 21.47 -21.14 -8.77
CA ILE A 203 20.53 -21.34 -9.88
C ILE A 203 20.35 -20.08 -10.71
N GLY A 204 20.39 -18.89 -10.09
CA GLY A 204 20.31 -17.61 -10.81
C GLY A 204 21.45 -17.44 -11.82
N ALA A 205 22.67 -17.83 -11.48
CA ALA A 205 23.82 -17.73 -12.37
C ALA A 205 23.63 -18.60 -13.62
N LYS A 206 23.06 -19.81 -13.46
CA LYS A 206 22.71 -20.70 -14.57
C LYS A 206 21.62 -20.12 -15.46
N MET A 207 20.61 -19.46 -14.87
CA MET A 207 19.58 -18.74 -15.64
C MET A 207 20.18 -17.58 -16.46
N VAL A 208 21.17 -16.87 -15.91
CA VAL A 208 21.90 -15.82 -16.64
C VAL A 208 22.71 -16.42 -17.79
N GLU A 209 23.47 -17.49 -17.53
CA GLU A 209 24.28 -18.19 -18.54
C GLU A 209 23.44 -18.74 -19.70
N ALA A 210 22.24 -19.24 -19.39
CA ALA A 210 21.30 -19.76 -20.38
C ALA A 210 20.64 -18.68 -21.26
N GLY A 211 20.73 -17.40 -20.89
CA GLY A 211 20.19 -16.29 -21.68
C GLY A 211 18.66 -16.35 -21.88
N LEU A 212 17.92 -16.69 -20.83
CA LEU A 212 16.47 -16.96 -20.92
C LEU A 212 15.66 -15.74 -21.38
N ASP A 213 14.75 -15.97 -22.33
CA ASP A 213 13.71 -15.02 -22.70
C ASP A 213 12.49 -15.22 -21.79
N LEU A 214 12.43 -14.44 -20.71
CA LEU A 214 11.39 -14.52 -19.69
C LEU A 214 10.42 -13.36 -19.85
N LEU A 215 9.12 -13.62 -19.64
CA LEU A 215 8.07 -12.61 -19.62
C LEU A 215 8.25 -11.64 -18.45
N SER A 216 8.74 -12.14 -17.30
CA SER A 216 8.98 -11.33 -16.11
C SER A 216 10.37 -11.54 -15.48
N PRO A 217 11.48 -11.19 -16.15
CA PRO A 217 12.82 -11.62 -15.77
C PRO A 217 13.20 -11.27 -14.32
N LYS A 218 13.08 -10.00 -13.93
CA LYS A 218 13.50 -9.54 -12.58
C LYS A 218 12.81 -10.30 -11.46
N HIS A 219 11.54 -10.61 -11.66
CA HIS A 219 10.78 -11.27 -10.64
C HIS A 219 11.06 -12.77 -10.61
N CYS A 220 11.30 -13.40 -11.76
CA CYS A 220 11.73 -14.80 -11.82
C CYS A 220 13.04 -14.97 -11.05
N PHE A 221 14.05 -14.13 -11.30
CA PHE A 221 15.32 -14.16 -10.54
C PHE A 221 15.10 -14.01 -9.02
N LEU A 222 14.35 -13.00 -8.59
CA LEU A 222 14.07 -12.81 -7.16
C LEU A 222 13.26 -13.98 -6.58
N THR A 223 12.32 -14.56 -7.34
CA THR A 223 11.56 -15.75 -6.94
C THR A 223 12.50 -16.94 -6.71
N THR A 224 13.39 -17.20 -7.66
CA THR A 224 14.44 -18.22 -7.59
C THR A 224 15.34 -18.03 -6.36
N TYR A 225 15.73 -16.79 -6.07
CA TYR A 225 16.55 -16.49 -4.91
C TYR A 225 15.84 -16.84 -3.61
N ILE A 226 14.59 -16.39 -3.45
CA ILE A 226 13.78 -16.67 -2.27
C ILE A 226 13.54 -18.18 -2.10
N LEU A 227 13.28 -18.90 -3.18
CA LEU A 227 13.09 -20.36 -3.15
C LEU A 227 14.36 -21.09 -2.67
N GLN A 228 15.54 -20.71 -3.17
CA GLN A 228 16.82 -21.27 -2.72
C GLN A 228 17.10 -20.95 -1.25
N GLU A 229 16.91 -19.70 -0.82
CA GLU A 229 17.11 -19.31 0.57
C GLU A 229 16.13 -20.02 1.52
N ARG A 230 14.89 -20.29 1.09
CA ARG A 230 13.93 -21.09 1.87
C ARG A 230 14.34 -22.56 2.01
N ARG A 231 15.21 -23.08 1.15
CA ARG A 231 15.80 -24.43 1.29
C ARG A 231 17.11 -24.43 2.04
N ASN A 232 17.68 -23.27 2.36
CA ASN A 232 18.91 -23.15 3.14
C ASN A 232 18.59 -23.11 4.65
N PRO A 233 18.92 -24.16 5.42
CA PRO A 233 18.64 -24.20 6.87
C PRO A 233 19.42 -23.14 7.66
N ASN A 234 20.48 -22.58 7.07
CA ASN A 234 21.31 -21.53 7.66
C ASN A 234 21.13 -20.19 6.93
N SER A 235 19.99 -19.98 6.27
CA SER A 235 19.74 -18.73 5.56
C SER A 235 19.81 -17.54 6.52
N PHE A 236 20.70 -16.60 6.21
CA PHE A 236 20.76 -15.30 6.89
C PHE A 236 19.41 -14.56 6.84
N TRP A 237 18.64 -14.79 5.78
CA TRP A 237 17.35 -14.15 5.53
C TRP A 237 16.18 -14.83 6.24
N TRP A 238 16.38 -15.94 6.95
CA TRP A 238 15.30 -16.72 7.54
C TRP A 238 14.31 -15.89 8.40
N PRO A 239 14.76 -14.95 9.27
CA PRO A 239 13.83 -14.10 10.02
C PRO A 239 12.86 -13.32 9.12
N TYR A 240 13.33 -12.86 7.96
CA TYR A 240 12.51 -12.20 6.96
C TYR A 240 11.65 -13.18 6.15
N LEU A 241 12.24 -14.28 5.66
CA LEU A 241 11.51 -15.26 4.84
C LEU A 241 10.38 -15.96 5.60
N ASN A 242 10.53 -16.13 6.90
CA ASN A 242 9.54 -16.75 7.77
C ASN A 242 8.34 -15.83 8.03
N ILE A 243 8.49 -14.52 7.83
CA ILE A 243 7.38 -13.56 8.00
C ILE A 243 6.59 -13.29 6.73
N LEU A 244 7.12 -13.67 5.56
CA LEU A 244 6.39 -13.50 4.30
C LEU A 244 5.09 -14.32 4.29
N PRO A 245 4.01 -13.81 3.68
CA PRO A 245 2.72 -14.50 3.63
C PRO A 245 2.83 -15.90 3.03
N GLU A 246 2.12 -16.86 3.62
CA GLU A 246 2.16 -18.26 3.17
C GLU A 246 1.15 -18.57 2.06
N GLN A 247 -0.06 -17.97 2.10
CA GLN A 247 -1.18 -18.43 1.27
C GLN A 247 -1.65 -17.43 0.21
N LEU A 248 -1.47 -16.11 0.40
CA LEU A 248 -1.89 -15.07 -0.55
C LEU A 248 -3.35 -15.24 -1.03
N ARG A 249 -4.27 -15.58 -0.13
CA ARG A 249 -5.64 -16.01 -0.46
C ARG A 249 -6.44 -14.99 -1.27
N SER A 250 -6.11 -13.71 -1.13
CA SER A 250 -6.78 -12.61 -1.81
C SER A 250 -6.27 -12.36 -3.23
N PHE A 251 -5.27 -13.10 -3.70
CA PHE A 251 -4.73 -12.98 -5.04
C PHE A 251 -5.56 -13.85 -6.01
N PRO A 252 -6.18 -13.27 -7.05
CA PRO A 252 -7.12 -13.98 -7.91
C PRO A 252 -6.57 -15.20 -8.64
N ILE A 253 -5.24 -15.27 -8.83
CA ILE A 253 -4.62 -16.43 -9.47
C ILE A 253 -4.77 -17.71 -8.63
N PHE A 254 -5.00 -17.58 -7.31
CA PHE A 254 -5.22 -18.68 -6.37
C PHE A 254 -6.70 -18.89 -6.02
N TYR A 255 -7.62 -18.14 -6.65
CA TYR A 255 -9.05 -18.30 -6.40
C TYR A 255 -9.56 -19.67 -6.82
N THR A 256 -10.51 -20.19 -6.05
CA THR A 256 -11.24 -21.40 -6.40
C THR A 256 -12.12 -21.17 -7.64
N PRO A 257 -12.58 -22.23 -8.32
CA PRO A 257 -13.55 -22.10 -9.41
C PRO A 257 -14.82 -21.35 -9.00
N GLU A 258 -15.27 -21.56 -7.76
CA GLU A 258 -16.45 -20.89 -7.20
C GLU A 258 -16.22 -19.38 -7.03
N GLU A 259 -15.05 -18.98 -6.55
CA GLU A 259 -14.67 -17.57 -6.42
C GLU A 259 -14.52 -16.89 -7.79
N LYS A 260 -13.97 -17.60 -8.79
CA LYS A 260 -13.83 -17.08 -10.16
C LYS A 260 -15.19 -16.87 -10.85
N GLU A 261 -16.23 -17.64 -10.51
CA GLU A 261 -17.57 -17.44 -11.07
C GLU A 261 -18.14 -16.06 -10.72
N TRP A 262 -17.73 -15.44 -9.60
CA TRP A 262 -18.13 -14.08 -9.26
C TRP A 262 -17.62 -13.02 -10.24
N LEU A 263 -16.56 -13.33 -11.01
CA LEU A 263 -15.98 -12.47 -12.04
C LEU A 263 -16.49 -12.82 -13.44
N LYS A 264 -17.51 -13.67 -13.59
CA LYS A 264 -18.01 -14.04 -14.90
C LYS A 264 -18.51 -12.84 -15.70
N GLY A 265 -18.02 -12.73 -16.93
CA GLY A 265 -18.27 -11.61 -17.82
C GLY A 265 -17.28 -10.43 -17.67
N SER A 266 -16.52 -10.41 -16.58
CA SER A 266 -15.49 -9.40 -16.35
C SER A 266 -14.25 -9.70 -17.21
N PRO A 267 -13.72 -8.73 -17.98
CA PRO A 267 -12.43 -8.87 -18.64
C PRO A 267 -11.25 -8.95 -17.66
N PHE A 268 -11.47 -8.72 -16.36
CA PHE A 268 -10.49 -9.03 -15.34
C PHE A 268 -10.25 -10.54 -15.20
N LEU A 269 -11.27 -11.39 -15.38
CA LEU A 269 -11.10 -12.84 -15.29
C LEU A 269 -10.14 -13.36 -16.36
N ASP A 270 -10.20 -12.79 -17.57
CA ASP A 270 -9.25 -13.10 -18.66
C ASP A 270 -7.82 -12.72 -18.24
N GLN A 271 -7.61 -11.53 -17.66
CA GLN A 271 -6.31 -11.10 -17.15
C GLN A 271 -5.76 -12.02 -16.04
N VAL A 272 -6.63 -12.56 -15.19
CA VAL A 272 -6.23 -13.53 -14.17
C VAL A 272 -5.73 -14.83 -14.81
N ASN A 273 -6.41 -15.31 -15.85
CA ASN A 273 -6.00 -16.52 -16.57
C ASN A 273 -4.72 -16.30 -17.38
N GLU A 274 -4.60 -15.18 -18.09
CA GLU A 274 -3.37 -14.76 -18.78
C GLU A 274 -2.20 -14.73 -17.79
N LYS A 275 -2.39 -14.14 -16.59
CA LYS A 275 -1.34 -14.10 -15.56
C LYS A 275 -0.91 -15.48 -15.08
N ILE A 276 -1.86 -16.42 -14.95
CA ILE A 276 -1.57 -17.81 -14.58
C ILE A 276 -0.72 -18.47 -15.66
N ASP A 277 -1.06 -18.27 -16.92
CA ASP A 277 -0.35 -18.89 -18.05
C ASP A 277 1.04 -18.26 -18.25
N ASP A 278 1.19 -16.95 -18.10
CA ASP A 278 2.49 -16.26 -18.10
C ASP A 278 3.44 -16.84 -17.03
N ILE A 279 2.94 -17.07 -15.81
CA ILE A 279 3.74 -17.63 -14.71
C ILE A 279 4.17 -19.07 -15.04
N LYS A 280 3.28 -19.87 -15.65
CA LYS A 280 3.62 -21.23 -16.09
C LYS A 280 4.66 -21.21 -17.21
N GLU A 281 4.53 -20.30 -18.17
CA GLU A 281 5.48 -20.16 -19.26
C GLU A 281 6.88 -19.81 -18.73
N ASP A 282 6.98 -18.78 -17.88
CA ASP A 282 8.24 -18.43 -17.21
C ASP A 282 8.83 -19.63 -16.46
N TYR A 283 8.01 -20.35 -15.67
CA TYR A 283 8.45 -21.52 -14.91
C TYR A 283 8.99 -22.63 -15.81
N ASN A 284 8.26 -22.95 -16.89
CA ASN A 284 8.65 -24.00 -17.84
C ASN A 284 9.92 -23.62 -18.59
N THR A 285 10.05 -22.36 -19.03
CA THR A 285 11.26 -21.84 -19.67
C THR A 285 12.48 -22.02 -18.76
N ILE A 286 12.35 -21.74 -17.47
CA ILE A 286 13.44 -21.94 -16.50
C ILE A 286 13.74 -23.43 -16.32
N CYS A 287 12.73 -24.28 -16.09
CA CYS A 287 12.94 -25.71 -15.87
C CYS A 287 13.57 -26.41 -17.08
N ASN A 288 13.21 -26.00 -18.29
CA ASN A 288 13.77 -26.55 -19.52
C ASN A 288 15.25 -26.23 -19.69
N ALA A 289 15.67 -25.03 -19.31
CA ALA A 289 17.06 -24.59 -19.44
C ALA A 289 17.93 -24.96 -18.22
N VAL A 290 17.32 -25.03 -17.03
CA VAL A 290 18.00 -25.34 -15.76
C VAL A 290 17.23 -26.48 -15.06
N PRO A 291 17.49 -27.76 -15.41
CA PRO A 291 16.65 -28.89 -14.97
C PRO A 291 16.53 -29.07 -13.46
N GLU A 292 17.55 -28.70 -12.69
CA GLU A 292 17.52 -28.74 -11.22
C GLU A 292 16.51 -27.76 -10.61
N TYR A 293 16.00 -26.79 -11.37
CA TYR A 293 14.93 -25.89 -10.93
C TYR A 293 13.64 -26.63 -10.61
N ALA A 294 13.39 -27.77 -11.27
CA ALA A 294 12.20 -28.60 -11.07
C ALA A 294 12.05 -29.15 -9.64
N GLN A 295 13.06 -28.99 -8.78
CA GLN A 295 12.96 -29.23 -7.34
C GLN A 295 11.97 -28.28 -6.63
N PHE A 296 11.65 -27.13 -7.23
CA PHE A 296 10.70 -26.16 -6.71
C PHE A 296 9.34 -26.35 -7.39
N PRO A 297 8.31 -26.86 -6.69
CA PRO A 297 6.98 -27.04 -7.28
C PRO A 297 6.39 -25.74 -7.84
N ILE A 298 5.65 -25.83 -8.95
CA ILE A 298 5.07 -24.67 -9.63
C ILE A 298 4.09 -23.88 -8.75
N ASP A 299 3.37 -24.54 -7.83
CA ASP A 299 2.49 -23.86 -6.88
C ASP A 299 3.30 -22.99 -5.91
N GLU A 300 4.45 -23.49 -5.45
CA GLU A 300 5.36 -22.71 -4.61
C GLU A 300 5.99 -21.57 -5.41
N PHE A 301 6.50 -21.84 -6.62
CA PHE A 301 7.00 -20.80 -7.51
C PHE A 301 5.96 -19.70 -7.71
N SER A 302 4.71 -20.06 -8.02
CA SER A 302 3.62 -19.10 -8.24
C SER A 302 3.34 -18.25 -6.99
N ARG A 303 3.30 -18.86 -5.80
CA ARG A 303 3.14 -18.13 -4.53
C ARG A 303 4.27 -17.13 -4.30
N ILE A 304 5.52 -17.58 -4.38
CA ILE A 304 6.68 -16.69 -4.20
C ILE A 304 6.71 -15.62 -5.28
N ARG A 305 6.35 -15.96 -6.52
CA ARG A 305 6.31 -15.02 -7.64
C ARG A 305 5.33 -13.88 -7.39
N MET A 306 4.20 -14.14 -6.75
CA MET A 306 3.24 -13.10 -6.35
C MET A 306 3.68 -12.35 -5.08
N THR A 307 4.36 -13.01 -4.14
CA THR A 307 5.02 -12.33 -3.01
C THR A 307 6.05 -11.32 -3.50
N VAL A 308 6.89 -11.69 -4.48
CA VAL A 308 7.85 -10.78 -5.12
C VAL A 308 7.11 -9.63 -5.81
N SER A 309 6.05 -9.93 -6.57
CA SER A 309 5.29 -8.91 -7.30
C SER A 309 4.66 -7.83 -6.40
N SER A 310 4.30 -8.18 -5.17
CA SER A 310 3.58 -7.30 -4.25
C SER A 310 4.48 -6.47 -3.33
N ARG A 311 5.77 -6.83 -3.19
CA ARG A 311 6.63 -6.35 -2.09
C ARG A 311 7.96 -5.73 -2.50
N ILE A 312 8.38 -5.88 -3.76
CA ILE A 312 9.68 -5.35 -4.18
C ILE A 312 9.65 -3.85 -4.41
N PHE A 313 10.79 -3.23 -4.11
CA PHE A 313 11.07 -1.82 -4.35
C PHE A 313 12.06 -1.69 -5.50
N GLY A 314 11.80 -0.77 -6.43
CA GLY A 314 12.77 -0.34 -7.42
C GLY A 314 13.65 0.76 -6.84
N MET A 315 14.96 0.57 -6.82
CA MET A 315 15.92 1.50 -6.21
C MET A 315 17.23 1.57 -7.00
N GLN A 316 18.13 2.46 -6.59
CA GLN A 316 19.47 2.58 -7.15
C GLN A 316 20.49 2.48 -6.02
N ILE A 317 21.40 1.50 -6.11
CA ILE A 317 22.46 1.25 -5.12
C ILE A 317 23.79 1.31 -5.86
N ASP A 318 24.71 2.18 -5.45
CA ASP A 318 26.01 2.36 -6.11
C ASP A 318 25.88 2.56 -7.63
N ASP A 319 24.94 3.43 -8.05
CA ASP A 319 24.60 3.72 -9.45
C ASP A 319 24.04 2.56 -10.29
N ILE A 320 23.77 1.42 -9.67
CA ILE A 320 23.12 0.28 -10.30
C ILE A 320 21.63 0.32 -9.99
N LYS A 321 20.79 0.39 -11.03
CA LYS A 321 19.34 0.21 -10.89
C LYS A 321 19.05 -1.24 -10.54
N THR A 322 18.34 -1.45 -9.43
CA THR A 322 17.98 -2.77 -8.95
C THR A 322 16.53 -2.79 -8.47
N ASP A 323 16.01 -3.99 -8.31
CA ASP A 323 14.75 -4.27 -7.66
C ASP A 323 15.01 -5.27 -6.53
N GLY A 324 14.32 -5.11 -5.41
CA GLY A 324 14.65 -5.90 -4.24
C GLY A 324 13.63 -5.86 -3.12
N PHE A 325 13.81 -6.74 -2.15
CA PHE A 325 13.03 -6.70 -0.92
C PHE A 325 13.74 -5.84 0.11
N VAL A 326 12.96 -4.98 0.77
CA VAL A 326 13.40 -4.20 1.92
C VAL A 326 12.54 -4.65 3.10
N PRO A 327 13.06 -5.52 3.98
CA PRO A 327 12.33 -6.00 5.14
C PRO A 327 11.80 -4.85 6.00
N LEU A 328 10.61 -5.04 6.59
CA LEU A 328 9.83 -4.06 7.35
C LEU A 328 9.26 -2.91 6.52
N ALA A 329 10.00 -2.37 5.53
CA ALA A 329 9.45 -1.39 4.59
C ALA A 329 8.30 -1.99 3.75
N ASP A 330 8.45 -3.26 3.35
CA ASP A 330 7.44 -4.02 2.59
C ASP A 330 6.21 -4.44 3.43
N MET A 331 6.13 -4.01 4.69
CA MET A 331 5.01 -4.24 5.60
C MET A 331 4.10 -3.01 5.78
N LEU A 332 4.47 -1.85 5.21
CA LEU A 332 3.62 -0.66 5.21
C LEU A 332 2.50 -0.82 4.17
N ASN A 333 1.24 -0.67 4.59
CA ASN A 333 0.08 -0.83 3.72
C ASN A 333 -0.16 0.40 2.82
N HIS A 334 -1.02 0.21 1.81
CA HIS A 334 -1.30 1.21 0.78
C HIS A 334 -2.21 2.35 1.26
N ARG A 335 -1.82 3.59 0.98
CA ARG A 335 -2.71 4.76 0.98
C ARG A 335 -2.39 5.74 -0.16
N ARG A 336 -3.40 6.53 -0.54
CA ARG A 336 -3.22 7.79 -1.28
C ARG A 336 -4.00 8.93 -0.60
N PRO A 337 -3.45 10.17 -0.56
CA PRO A 337 -2.11 10.59 -1.01
C PRO A 337 -0.98 9.93 -0.19
N ARG A 338 0.28 10.07 -0.64
CA ARG A 338 1.42 9.45 0.05
C ARG A 338 1.57 10.03 1.46
N GLN A 339 1.61 9.17 2.47
CA GLN A 339 1.95 9.54 3.86
C GLN A 339 3.46 9.45 4.11
N THR A 340 4.17 8.65 3.31
CA THR A 340 5.62 8.44 3.40
C THR A 340 6.29 8.54 2.02
N SER A 341 7.60 8.82 2.02
CA SER A 341 8.48 8.71 0.86
C SER A 341 9.68 7.85 1.21
N TRP A 342 10.27 7.22 0.19
CA TRP A 342 11.42 6.35 0.37
C TRP A 342 12.41 6.50 -0.78
N ASN A 343 13.68 6.23 -0.47
CA ASN A 343 14.78 6.10 -1.43
C ASN A 343 15.91 5.27 -0.82
N TYR A 344 16.96 5.01 -1.61
CA TYR A 344 18.22 4.51 -1.10
C TYR A 344 19.19 5.69 -0.92
N ASP A 345 19.62 5.92 0.31
CA ASP A 345 20.54 6.98 0.70
C ASP A 345 21.97 6.45 0.62
N GLN A 346 22.74 6.93 -0.38
CA GLN A 346 24.12 6.47 -0.63
C GLN A 346 25.06 6.87 0.51
N GLU A 347 24.86 8.03 1.12
CA GLU A 347 25.72 8.53 2.20
C GLU A 347 25.51 7.72 3.49
N LYS A 348 24.27 7.36 3.79
CA LYS A 348 23.93 6.48 4.92
C LYS A 348 24.13 4.99 4.62
N GLY A 349 24.28 4.62 3.35
CA GLY A 349 24.47 3.23 2.91
C GLY A 349 23.25 2.34 3.14
N GLY A 350 22.03 2.87 3.00
CA GLY A 350 20.81 2.12 3.27
C GLY A 350 19.54 2.73 2.72
N PHE A 351 18.48 1.94 2.74
CA PHE A 351 17.13 2.36 2.39
C PHE A 351 16.53 3.18 3.53
N ILE A 352 15.90 4.30 3.21
CA ILE A 352 15.24 5.16 4.19
C ILE A 352 13.78 5.40 3.83
N ILE A 353 12.97 5.62 4.87
CA ILE A 353 11.61 6.14 4.75
C ILE A 353 11.49 7.40 5.61
N ASP A 354 10.98 8.46 5.01
CA ASP A 354 10.63 9.73 5.67
C ASP A 354 9.12 9.92 5.71
N ALA A 355 8.62 10.53 6.78
CA ALA A 355 7.21 10.91 6.91
C ALA A 355 6.91 12.21 6.14
N LEU A 356 5.86 12.22 5.33
CA LEU A 356 5.43 13.41 4.55
C LEU A 356 4.37 14.26 5.25
N GLU A 357 3.79 13.73 6.32
CA GLU A 357 2.81 14.38 7.18
C GLU A 357 3.02 13.95 8.64
N ASN A 358 2.37 14.64 9.58
CA ASN A 358 2.36 14.21 10.97
C ASN A 358 1.57 12.91 11.11
N ILE A 359 2.11 11.93 11.83
CA ILE A 359 1.45 10.66 12.13
C ILE A 359 1.25 10.59 13.64
N ASN A 360 0.00 10.49 14.08
CA ASN A 360 -0.31 10.40 15.50
C ASN A 360 0.09 9.03 16.03
N ARG A 361 0.33 8.96 17.35
CA ARG A 361 0.61 7.71 18.05
C ARG A 361 -0.51 6.69 17.82
N GLY A 362 -0.14 5.43 17.52
CA GLY A 362 -1.05 4.31 17.30
C GLY A 362 -1.63 4.23 15.89
N GLU A 363 -1.48 5.28 15.07
CA GLU A 363 -1.92 5.26 13.67
C GLU A 363 -1.09 4.26 12.86
N GLU A 364 -1.73 3.69 11.85
CA GLU A 364 -1.02 2.89 10.85
C GLU A 364 -0.14 3.81 10.00
N VAL A 365 1.10 3.40 9.81
CA VAL A 365 2.06 4.05 8.92
C VAL A 365 1.92 3.41 7.55
N LEU A 366 1.54 4.23 6.58
CA LEU A 366 1.15 3.80 5.24
C LEU A 366 2.13 4.35 4.21
N ASP A 367 2.37 3.60 3.14
CA ASP A 367 3.06 4.07 1.94
C ASP A 367 2.10 4.07 0.75
N SER A 368 2.49 4.74 -0.33
CA SER A 368 1.78 4.67 -1.58
C SER A 368 2.49 3.77 -2.58
N TYR A 369 1.80 2.70 -2.94
CA TYR A 369 2.19 1.85 -4.08
C TYR A 369 2.00 2.56 -5.43
N GLY A 370 1.55 3.82 -5.48
CA GLY A 370 1.33 4.61 -6.70
C GLY A 370 -0.12 4.63 -7.19
N LYS A 371 -0.41 5.48 -8.20
CA LYS A 371 -1.73 5.55 -8.87
C LYS A 371 -1.86 4.34 -9.80
N LYS A 372 -2.79 3.43 -9.49
CA LYS A 372 -3.05 2.18 -10.24
C LYS A 372 -4.55 1.91 -10.27
N CYS A 373 -5.03 1.32 -11.36
CA CYS A 373 -6.38 0.76 -11.47
C CYS A 373 -6.59 -0.41 -10.49
N ASN A 374 -7.85 -0.70 -10.14
CA ASN A 374 -8.15 -1.83 -9.27
C ASN A 374 -7.77 -3.18 -9.89
N SER A 375 -7.85 -3.34 -11.22
CA SER A 375 -7.36 -4.57 -11.88
C SER A 375 -5.90 -4.83 -11.51
N ARG A 376 -5.04 -3.81 -11.54
CA ARG A 376 -3.64 -3.93 -11.16
C ARG A 376 -3.45 -4.16 -9.66
N PHE A 377 -4.21 -3.48 -8.79
CA PHE A 377 -4.16 -3.71 -7.34
C PHE A 377 -4.57 -5.14 -6.98
N LEU A 378 -5.71 -5.61 -7.47
CA LEU A 378 -6.21 -6.93 -7.12
C LEU A 378 -5.31 -8.02 -7.70
N LEU A 379 -4.90 -7.91 -8.96
CA LEU A 379 -4.07 -8.94 -9.62
C LEU A 379 -2.69 -9.09 -8.98
N ASN A 380 -2.04 -7.98 -8.60
CA ASN A 380 -0.63 -7.98 -8.18
C ASN A 380 -0.41 -7.77 -6.69
N TYR A 381 -1.42 -7.31 -5.95
CA TYR A 381 -1.34 -6.99 -4.53
C TYR A 381 -2.47 -7.63 -3.69
N GLY A 382 -3.48 -8.23 -4.33
CA GLY A 382 -4.52 -8.97 -3.63
C GLY A 382 -5.50 -8.09 -2.84
N PHE A 383 -5.76 -6.85 -3.27
CA PHE A 383 -6.79 -6.01 -2.65
C PHE A 383 -7.43 -5.05 -3.66
N ILE A 384 -8.59 -4.52 -3.31
CA ILE A 384 -9.25 -3.45 -4.05
C ILE A 384 -9.26 -2.16 -3.23
N ASN A 385 -8.92 -1.04 -3.90
CA ASN A 385 -9.19 0.28 -3.36
C ASN A 385 -10.63 0.69 -3.71
N ARG A 386 -11.48 0.87 -2.69
CA ARG A 386 -12.92 1.15 -2.87
C ARG A 386 -13.19 2.46 -3.60
N ASN A 387 -12.39 3.49 -3.32
CA ASN A 387 -12.53 4.82 -3.90
C ASN A 387 -11.36 5.08 -4.84
N ASN A 388 -11.34 4.36 -5.97
CA ASN A 388 -10.26 4.44 -6.95
C ASN A 388 -10.73 5.13 -8.24
N ASP A 389 -10.22 6.34 -8.45
CA ASP A 389 -10.48 7.16 -9.65
C ASP A 389 -9.74 6.65 -10.90
N ALA A 390 -8.79 5.72 -10.73
CA ALA A 390 -8.00 5.17 -11.83
C ALA A 390 -8.57 3.86 -12.41
N ASN A 391 -9.82 3.51 -12.11
CA ASN A 391 -10.44 2.30 -12.68
C ASN A 391 -10.59 2.42 -14.19
N GLU A 392 -10.41 1.30 -14.89
CA GLU A 392 -10.39 1.25 -16.34
C GLU A 392 -11.17 0.04 -16.88
N TYR A 393 -11.71 0.17 -18.09
CA TYR A 393 -12.34 -0.93 -18.83
C TYR A 393 -11.61 -1.16 -20.16
N PRO A 394 -11.22 -2.39 -20.51
CA PRO A 394 -10.56 -2.70 -21.77
C PRO A 394 -11.55 -2.78 -22.94
N PHE A 395 -11.34 -1.95 -23.96
CA PHE A 395 -12.00 -2.01 -25.25
C PHE A 395 -11.02 -2.50 -26.32
N LYS A 396 -11.39 -3.57 -27.03
CA LYS A 396 -10.55 -4.15 -28.09
C LYS A 396 -11.02 -3.68 -29.46
N VAL A 397 -10.21 -2.84 -30.11
CA VAL A 397 -10.43 -2.40 -31.49
C VAL A 397 -9.83 -3.44 -32.43
N LYS A 398 -10.62 -3.88 -33.41
CA LYS A 398 -10.21 -4.87 -34.43
C LYS A 398 -10.39 -4.28 -35.81
N LEU A 399 -9.52 -4.67 -36.74
CA LEU A 399 -9.76 -4.42 -38.16
C LEU A 399 -10.92 -5.29 -38.65
N HIS A 400 -11.74 -4.75 -39.54
CA HIS A 400 -12.81 -5.52 -40.20
C HIS A 400 -12.17 -6.47 -41.21
N GLU A 401 -12.40 -7.78 -41.09
CA GLU A 401 -11.78 -8.80 -41.94
C GLU A 401 -12.29 -8.72 -43.40
N ASP A 402 -13.47 -8.15 -43.57
CA ASP A 402 -14.19 -7.92 -44.81
C ASP A 402 -13.94 -6.51 -45.40
N ASP A 403 -12.98 -5.76 -44.86
CA ASP A 403 -12.52 -4.47 -45.39
C ASP A 403 -11.65 -4.67 -46.64
N GLU A 404 -12.04 -4.09 -47.78
CA GLU A 404 -11.27 -4.12 -49.03
C GLU A 404 -9.85 -3.54 -48.88
N HIS A 405 -9.64 -2.68 -47.87
CA HIS A 405 -8.37 -2.03 -47.54
C HIS A 405 -7.68 -2.65 -46.33
N LEU A 406 -8.11 -3.82 -45.86
CA LEU A 406 -7.54 -4.54 -44.71
C LEU A 406 -6.01 -4.66 -44.78
N SER A 407 -5.47 -5.02 -45.95
CA SER A 407 -4.02 -5.19 -46.14
C SER A 407 -3.24 -3.91 -45.84
N MET A 408 -3.75 -2.76 -46.31
CA MET A 408 -3.15 -1.45 -46.05
C MET A 408 -3.30 -1.06 -44.58
N LYS A 409 -4.50 -1.19 -44.00
CA LYS A 409 -4.74 -0.87 -42.58
C LYS A 409 -3.88 -1.73 -41.65
N ARG A 410 -3.76 -3.05 -41.92
CA ARG A 410 -2.92 -3.99 -41.16
C ARG A 410 -1.43 -3.64 -41.27
N SER A 411 -0.95 -3.28 -42.46
CA SER A 411 0.44 -2.85 -42.67
C SER A 411 0.77 -1.60 -41.84
N LEU A 412 -0.15 -0.63 -41.79
CA LEU A 412 0.04 0.62 -41.05
C LEU A 412 -0.05 0.45 -39.52
N MET A 413 -0.94 -0.42 -39.04
CA MET A 413 -1.08 -0.69 -37.61
C MET A 413 0.00 -1.65 -37.08
N GLY A 414 0.55 -2.52 -37.91
CA GLY A 414 1.47 -3.59 -37.50
C GLY A 414 0.81 -4.72 -36.70
N CYS A 415 -0.51 -4.65 -36.47
CA CYS A 415 -1.28 -5.66 -35.75
C CYS A 415 -2.73 -5.75 -36.31
N SER A 416 -3.44 -6.83 -35.97
CA SER A 416 -4.84 -7.03 -36.33
C SER A 416 -5.83 -6.45 -35.31
N SER A 417 -5.37 -6.19 -34.10
CA SER A 417 -6.19 -5.63 -33.02
C SER A 417 -5.34 -4.95 -31.96
N GLN A 418 -5.93 -3.98 -31.27
CA GLN A 418 -5.31 -3.28 -30.15
C GLN A 418 -6.32 -3.08 -29.03
N THR A 419 -5.90 -3.30 -27.78
CA THR A 419 -6.73 -3.10 -26.59
C THR A 419 -6.40 -1.77 -25.94
N PHE A 420 -7.42 -0.94 -25.72
CA PHE A 420 -7.34 0.34 -25.02
C PHE A 420 -8.06 0.24 -23.70
N ARG A 421 -7.42 0.66 -22.61
CA ARG A 421 -8.03 0.66 -21.28
C ARG A 421 -8.51 2.06 -20.96
N LEU A 422 -9.82 2.25 -20.98
CA LEU A 422 -10.43 3.57 -20.86
C LEU A 422 -10.93 3.81 -19.45
N GLN A 423 -10.72 5.03 -18.95
CA GLN A 423 -11.26 5.55 -17.70
C GLN A 423 -12.45 6.48 -18.00
N VAL A 424 -13.13 6.96 -16.96
CA VAL A 424 -14.16 8.01 -17.11
C VAL A 424 -13.56 9.40 -17.35
N ASP A 425 -12.25 9.56 -17.17
CA ASP A 425 -11.52 10.79 -17.52
C ASP A 425 -11.20 10.81 -19.03
N LEU A 426 -11.92 11.66 -19.76
CA LEU A 426 -11.78 11.80 -21.21
C LEU A 426 -10.52 12.57 -21.64
N ASN A 427 -9.81 13.19 -20.69
CA ASN A 427 -8.61 13.97 -20.97
C ASN A 427 -7.34 13.10 -20.98
N GLU A 428 -7.46 11.85 -20.53
CA GLU A 428 -6.38 10.87 -20.60
C GLU A 428 -6.00 10.59 -22.06
N SER A 429 -4.69 10.57 -22.36
CA SER A 429 -4.18 10.39 -23.73
C SER A 429 -4.66 9.10 -24.38
N VAL A 430 -4.94 8.06 -23.59
CA VAL A 430 -5.42 6.76 -24.07
C VAL A 430 -6.80 6.87 -24.73
N PHE A 431 -7.66 7.78 -24.27
CA PHE A 431 -8.98 8.01 -24.86
C PHE A 431 -8.85 8.64 -26.26
N ASN A 432 -7.96 9.62 -26.41
CA ASN A 432 -7.66 10.24 -27.69
C ASN A 432 -7.03 9.24 -28.68
N GLU A 433 -6.16 8.36 -28.20
CA GLU A 433 -5.56 7.30 -29.02
C GLU A 433 -6.62 6.29 -29.49
N PHE A 434 -7.51 5.86 -28.58
CA PHE A 434 -8.63 4.98 -28.89
C PHE A 434 -9.54 5.57 -29.97
N LEU A 435 -10.00 6.81 -29.80
CA LEU A 435 -10.86 7.46 -30.79
C LEU A 435 -10.15 7.67 -32.13
N GLY A 436 -8.88 8.08 -32.08
CA GLY A 436 -8.07 8.24 -33.28
C GLY A 436 -7.92 6.95 -34.08
N LEU A 437 -7.72 5.82 -33.40
CA LEU A 437 -7.67 4.52 -34.07
C LEU A 437 -9.05 4.14 -34.61
N MET A 438 -10.13 4.32 -33.84
CA MET A 438 -11.48 4.05 -34.32
C MET A 438 -11.81 4.85 -35.58
N ARG A 439 -11.42 6.13 -35.65
CA ARG A 439 -11.59 6.97 -36.86
C ARG A 439 -10.89 6.37 -38.08
N PHE A 440 -9.69 5.84 -37.89
CA PHE A 440 -8.92 5.17 -38.95
C PHE A 440 -9.55 3.83 -39.38
N VAL A 441 -9.98 3.01 -38.41
CA VAL A 441 -10.63 1.72 -38.69
C VAL A 441 -11.94 1.94 -39.44
N GLU A 442 -12.74 2.91 -39.01
CA GLU A 442 -14.04 3.26 -39.58
C GLU A 442 -13.96 4.21 -40.80
N LEU A 443 -12.77 4.46 -41.33
CA LEU A 443 -12.57 5.32 -42.50
C LEU A 443 -13.12 4.66 -43.76
N ASP A 444 -14.10 5.32 -44.39
CA ASP A 444 -14.70 4.90 -45.68
C ASP A 444 -13.92 5.46 -46.88
N ASP A 445 -13.51 6.73 -46.84
CA ASP A 445 -12.76 7.36 -47.92
C ASP A 445 -11.25 7.16 -47.72
N VAL A 446 -10.71 6.10 -48.32
CA VAL A 446 -9.26 5.84 -48.22
C VAL A 446 -8.40 6.78 -49.07
N SER A 447 -8.98 7.61 -49.93
CA SER A 447 -8.22 8.55 -50.76
C SER A 447 -7.50 9.60 -49.91
N ILE A 448 -7.98 9.87 -48.69
CA ILE A 448 -7.33 10.79 -47.75
C ILE A 448 -6.16 10.16 -46.99
N VAL A 449 -5.99 8.82 -47.04
CA VAL A 449 -4.95 8.12 -46.27
C VAL A 449 -3.54 8.67 -46.53
N PRO A 450 -3.10 8.94 -47.77
CA PRO A 450 -1.79 9.52 -48.02
C PRO A 450 -1.57 10.86 -47.31
N GLN A 451 -2.59 11.73 -47.27
CA GLN A 451 -2.54 13.01 -46.57
C GLN A 451 -2.58 12.82 -45.05
N LEU A 452 -3.45 11.91 -44.58
CA LEU A 452 -3.59 11.58 -43.16
C LEU A 452 -2.26 11.06 -42.60
N LEU A 453 -1.57 10.17 -43.31
CA LEU A 453 -0.28 9.61 -42.89
C LEU A 453 0.81 10.67 -42.75
N GLN A 454 0.82 11.72 -43.58
CA GLN A 454 1.77 12.83 -43.43
C GLN A 454 1.58 13.57 -42.09
N SER A 455 0.34 13.66 -41.61
CA SER A 455 0.02 14.31 -40.33
C SER A 455 0.08 13.37 -39.11
N CYS A 456 -0.03 12.06 -39.31
CA CYS A 456 -0.24 11.08 -38.24
C CYS A 456 0.97 10.17 -37.98
N GLN A 457 2.16 10.58 -38.40
CA GLN A 457 3.42 9.91 -38.04
C GLN A 457 4.18 10.68 -36.95
N ASP A 458 4.96 9.97 -36.13
CA ASP A 458 5.97 10.59 -35.28
C ASP A 458 7.27 10.90 -36.05
N GLU A 459 8.26 11.50 -35.39
CA GLU A 459 9.55 11.85 -36.00
C GLU A 459 10.32 10.65 -36.55
N LYS A 460 9.95 9.42 -36.14
CA LYS A 460 10.53 8.16 -36.59
C LYS A 460 9.68 7.46 -37.66
N GLY A 461 8.60 8.10 -38.13
CA GLY A 461 7.69 7.55 -39.13
C GLY A 461 6.66 6.54 -38.58
N ASN A 462 6.58 6.34 -37.26
CA ASN A 462 5.60 5.42 -36.70
C ASN A 462 4.20 6.04 -36.71
N PHE A 463 3.20 5.23 -37.02
CA PHE A 463 1.80 5.63 -36.96
C PHE A 463 1.39 6.05 -35.53
N LYS A 464 0.70 7.19 -35.41
CA LYS A 464 0.19 7.78 -34.17
C LYS A 464 -1.29 8.07 -34.29
N ALA A 465 -2.11 7.15 -33.78
CA ALA A 465 -3.55 7.30 -33.72
C ALA A 465 -3.99 8.58 -32.98
N THR A 466 -3.28 9.01 -31.94
CA THR A 466 -3.56 10.27 -31.21
C THR A 466 -3.60 11.52 -32.07
N LYS A 467 -2.95 11.51 -33.25
CA LYS A 467 -2.94 12.64 -34.20
C LYS A 467 -4.11 12.60 -35.20
N ILE A 468 -4.97 11.59 -35.14
CA ILE A 468 -6.14 11.48 -36.00
C ILE A 468 -7.29 12.25 -35.35
N HIS A 469 -7.36 13.53 -35.70
CA HIS A 469 -8.45 14.42 -35.33
C HIS A 469 -9.77 14.02 -36.02
N PRO A 470 -10.93 14.47 -35.52
CA PRO A 470 -12.21 14.21 -36.17
C PRO A 470 -12.19 14.57 -37.65
N LEU A 471 -12.56 13.62 -38.51
CA LEU A 471 -12.40 13.73 -39.96
C LEU A 471 -13.58 14.44 -40.62
N ASN A 472 -14.79 13.95 -40.34
CA ASN A 472 -16.05 14.54 -40.76
C ASN A 472 -17.19 14.00 -39.86
N VAL A 473 -18.37 14.61 -39.94
CA VAL A 473 -19.53 14.23 -39.11
C VAL A 473 -19.97 12.78 -39.34
N GLN A 474 -19.88 12.26 -40.57
CA GLN A 474 -20.32 10.90 -40.87
C GLN A 474 -19.40 9.85 -40.23
N ASN A 475 -18.09 10.02 -40.34
CA ASN A 475 -17.10 9.15 -39.70
C ASN A 475 -17.22 9.22 -38.18
N GLU A 476 -17.38 10.42 -37.59
CA GLU A 476 -17.50 10.54 -36.13
C GLU A 476 -18.80 9.90 -35.59
N LYS A 477 -19.93 10.02 -36.32
CA LYS A 477 -21.16 9.29 -35.99
C LYS A 477 -20.96 7.78 -36.07
N LYS A 478 -20.24 7.27 -37.07
CA LYS A 478 -19.93 5.85 -37.23
C LYS A 478 -19.04 5.33 -36.10
N VAL A 479 -17.98 6.07 -35.74
CA VAL A 479 -17.09 5.78 -34.61
C VAL A 479 -17.85 5.69 -33.30
N LEU A 480 -18.69 6.68 -33.00
CA LEU A 480 -19.51 6.69 -31.78
C LEU A 480 -20.55 5.56 -31.78
N GLY A 481 -21.16 5.27 -32.93
CA GLY A 481 -22.07 4.13 -33.07
C GLY A 481 -21.38 2.80 -32.77
N LYS A 482 -20.18 2.58 -33.32
CA LYS A 482 -19.38 1.38 -33.05
C LYS A 482 -18.91 1.31 -31.60
N PHE A 483 -18.49 2.43 -31.03
CA PHE A 483 -18.15 2.47 -29.62
C PHE A 483 -19.35 2.13 -28.73
N TYR A 484 -20.55 2.62 -29.07
CA TYR A 484 -21.78 2.29 -28.35
C TYR A 484 -22.14 0.80 -28.44
N GLU A 485 -21.99 0.19 -29.61
CA GLU A 485 -22.13 -1.27 -29.78
C GLU A 485 -21.19 -2.03 -28.84
N MET A 486 -19.91 -1.63 -28.76
CA MET A 486 -18.92 -2.24 -27.86
C MET A 486 -19.32 -2.07 -26.38
N VAL A 487 -19.85 -0.90 -25.99
CA VAL A 487 -20.32 -0.65 -24.62
C VAL A 487 -21.51 -1.56 -24.29
N LYS A 488 -22.50 -1.67 -25.17
CA LYS A 488 -23.66 -2.56 -24.99
C LYS A 488 -23.26 -4.03 -24.92
N GLU A 489 -22.34 -4.46 -25.77
CA GLU A 489 -21.76 -5.81 -25.69
C GLU A 489 -21.08 -6.03 -24.33
N GLY A 490 -20.26 -5.07 -23.87
CA GLY A 490 -19.59 -5.12 -22.57
C GLY A 490 -20.57 -5.27 -21.41
N ILE A 491 -21.65 -4.47 -21.37
CA ILE A 491 -22.69 -4.55 -20.34
C ILE A 491 -23.37 -5.93 -20.35
N SER A 492 -23.67 -6.46 -21.54
CA SER A 492 -24.38 -7.74 -21.69
C SER A 492 -23.62 -8.95 -21.17
N LYS A 493 -22.31 -8.85 -20.96
CA LYS A 493 -21.46 -9.93 -20.44
C LYS A 493 -21.68 -10.19 -18.95
N TYR A 494 -22.15 -9.20 -18.19
CA TYR A 494 -22.31 -9.32 -16.75
C TYR A 494 -23.64 -9.97 -16.38
N GLN A 495 -23.60 -10.86 -15.38
CA GLN A 495 -24.80 -11.50 -14.83
C GLN A 495 -25.63 -10.56 -13.94
N THR A 496 -25.02 -9.50 -13.42
CA THR A 496 -25.64 -8.55 -12.49
C THR A 496 -25.58 -7.12 -13.00
N THR A 497 -26.58 -6.32 -12.66
CA THR A 497 -26.56 -4.86 -12.84
C THR A 497 -25.72 -4.19 -11.74
N ILE A 498 -25.46 -2.89 -11.89
CA ILE A 498 -24.77 -2.09 -10.87
C ILE A 498 -25.60 -2.07 -9.57
N GLU A 499 -26.91 -1.86 -9.70
CA GLU A 499 -27.82 -1.76 -8.57
C GLU A 499 -27.94 -3.11 -7.83
N GLN A 500 -27.85 -4.23 -8.55
CA GLN A 500 -27.77 -5.55 -7.92
C GLN A 500 -26.45 -5.76 -7.18
N ASP A 501 -25.33 -5.27 -7.72
CA ASP A 501 -24.04 -5.33 -7.03
C ASP A 501 -24.03 -4.44 -5.77
N ASP A 502 -24.68 -3.28 -5.80
CA ASP A 502 -24.87 -2.43 -4.61
C ASP A 502 -25.60 -3.17 -3.50
N GLU A 503 -26.66 -3.91 -3.83
CA GLU A 503 -27.38 -4.75 -2.85
C GLU A 503 -26.52 -5.91 -2.34
N ILE A 504 -25.74 -6.57 -3.21
CA ILE A 504 -24.82 -7.63 -2.83
C ILE A 504 -23.76 -7.11 -1.84
N LEU A 505 -23.21 -5.92 -2.07
CA LEU A 505 -22.15 -5.32 -1.24
C LEU A 505 -22.62 -4.98 0.18
N LYS A 506 -23.92 -4.79 0.39
CA LYS A 506 -24.53 -4.60 1.73
C LYS A 506 -24.60 -5.89 2.54
N GLY A 507 -24.52 -7.05 1.88
CA GLY A 507 -24.56 -8.36 2.52
C GLY A 507 -23.24 -8.76 3.21
N GLU A 508 -23.31 -9.88 3.92
CA GLU A 508 -22.14 -10.58 4.43
C GLU A 508 -21.44 -11.32 3.28
N LEU A 509 -20.19 -10.97 3.03
CA LEU A 509 -19.36 -11.50 1.95
C LEU A 509 -18.01 -11.90 2.51
N THR A 510 -17.41 -12.95 1.97
CA THR A 510 -15.97 -13.16 2.13
C THR A 510 -15.20 -12.01 1.46
N GLU A 511 -13.94 -11.82 1.85
CA GLU A 511 -13.11 -10.76 1.26
C GLU A 511 -12.95 -10.95 -0.26
N ASN A 512 -12.79 -12.20 -0.72
CA ASN A 512 -12.67 -12.50 -2.14
C ASN A 512 -13.97 -12.22 -2.91
N GLN A 513 -15.12 -12.59 -2.35
CA GLN A 513 -16.43 -12.25 -2.94
C GLN A 513 -16.61 -10.72 -3.04
N ARG A 514 -16.26 -10.00 -1.97
CA ARG A 514 -16.31 -8.54 -1.96
C ARG A 514 -15.39 -7.92 -3.00
N ASN A 515 -14.15 -8.41 -3.12
CA ASN A 515 -13.21 -7.98 -4.15
C ASN A 515 -13.74 -8.27 -5.56
N CYS A 516 -14.30 -9.45 -5.81
CA CYS A 516 -14.91 -9.76 -7.11
C CYS A 516 -16.07 -8.82 -7.45
N THR A 517 -16.98 -8.58 -6.50
CA THR A 517 -18.13 -7.68 -6.71
C THR A 517 -17.67 -6.25 -6.95
N LEU A 518 -16.72 -5.72 -6.17
CA LEU A 518 -16.19 -4.37 -6.38
C LEU A 518 -15.46 -4.23 -7.73
N MET A 519 -14.75 -5.27 -8.19
CA MET A 519 -14.10 -5.28 -9.50
C MET A 519 -15.11 -5.10 -10.63
N ARG A 520 -16.10 -6.00 -10.71
CA ARG A 520 -17.11 -5.97 -11.77
C ARG A 520 -18.05 -4.77 -11.65
N HIS A 521 -18.23 -4.24 -10.44
CA HIS A 521 -18.98 -3.01 -10.22
C HIS A 521 -18.23 -1.83 -10.87
N GLY A 522 -16.94 -1.64 -10.56
CA GLY A 522 -16.13 -0.56 -11.12
C GLY A 522 -16.05 -0.60 -12.65
N GLU A 523 -15.93 -1.79 -13.24
CA GLU A 523 -15.99 -1.98 -14.69
C GLU A 523 -17.34 -1.55 -15.28
N LYS A 524 -18.45 -1.96 -14.65
CA LYS A 524 -19.79 -1.54 -15.08
C LYS A 524 -20.03 -0.05 -14.93
N THR A 525 -19.46 0.61 -13.91
CA THR A 525 -19.56 2.07 -13.75
C THR A 525 -18.98 2.80 -14.97
N ILE A 526 -17.84 2.34 -15.50
CA ILE A 526 -17.23 2.92 -16.70
C ILE A 526 -18.09 2.67 -17.94
N LEU A 527 -18.61 1.45 -18.09
CA LEU A 527 -19.54 1.13 -19.18
C LEU A 527 -20.79 2.01 -19.13
N LYS A 528 -21.40 2.18 -17.96
CA LYS A 528 -22.58 3.03 -17.75
C LYS A 528 -22.31 4.49 -18.11
N PHE A 529 -21.14 5.03 -17.74
CA PHE A 529 -20.73 6.38 -18.14
C PHE A 529 -20.76 6.56 -19.67
N PHE A 530 -20.15 5.63 -20.42
CA PHE A 530 -20.18 5.71 -21.89
C PHE A 530 -21.57 5.42 -22.47
N ASP A 531 -22.36 4.56 -21.82
CA ASP A 531 -23.73 4.24 -22.21
C ASP A 531 -24.65 5.47 -22.18
N GLU A 532 -24.45 6.33 -21.18
CA GLU A 532 -25.18 7.59 -21.00
C GLU A 532 -24.64 8.69 -21.92
N MET A 533 -23.31 8.79 -22.05
CA MET A 533 -22.65 9.84 -22.82
C MET A 533 -22.94 9.73 -24.33
N ILE A 534 -22.74 8.56 -24.92
CA ILE A 534 -22.71 8.42 -26.39
C ILE A 534 -24.04 8.83 -27.06
N PRO A 535 -25.23 8.41 -26.58
CA PRO A 535 -26.50 8.83 -27.16
C PRO A 535 -26.77 10.34 -27.03
N ILE A 536 -26.22 11.00 -26.02
CA ILE A 536 -26.31 12.46 -25.87
C ILE A 536 -25.47 13.13 -26.95
N VAL A 537 -24.20 12.73 -27.08
CA VAL A 537 -23.28 13.27 -28.08
C VAL A 537 -23.79 13.04 -29.50
N LEU A 538 -24.28 11.84 -29.83
CA LEU A 538 -24.80 11.53 -31.16
C LEU A 538 -25.92 12.48 -31.58
N ARG A 539 -26.83 12.82 -30.65
CA ARG A 539 -27.92 13.78 -30.90
C ARG A 539 -27.41 15.20 -31.12
N MET A 540 -26.28 15.59 -30.52
CA MET A 540 -25.71 16.93 -30.68
C MET A 540 -25.29 17.24 -32.12
N PHE A 541 -24.92 16.23 -32.91
CA PHE A 541 -24.62 16.42 -34.33
C PHE A 541 -25.84 16.86 -35.16
N ASP A 542 -27.06 16.77 -34.62
CA ASP A 542 -28.28 17.22 -35.29
C ASP A 542 -28.86 18.50 -34.65
N MET A 543 -28.19 19.04 -33.63
CA MET A 543 -28.61 20.24 -32.90
C MET A 543 -28.04 21.54 -33.49
N PRO A 544 -28.70 22.70 -33.24
CA PRO A 544 -28.13 24.02 -33.51
C PRO A 544 -26.90 24.32 -32.64
N LEU A 545 -25.88 24.99 -33.21
CA LEU A 545 -24.62 25.35 -32.53
C LEU A 545 -24.80 26.04 -31.15
N LYS A 546 -25.81 26.92 -31.02
CA LYS A 546 -26.09 27.62 -29.77
C LYS A 546 -26.55 26.67 -28.65
N GLU A 547 -27.31 25.64 -29.01
CA GLU A 547 -27.82 24.66 -28.05
C GLU A 547 -26.72 23.70 -27.61
N ILE A 548 -25.87 23.25 -28.54
CA ILE A 548 -24.71 22.40 -28.22
C ILE A 548 -23.83 23.08 -27.15
N LYS A 549 -23.49 24.37 -27.35
CA LYS A 549 -22.68 25.13 -26.36
C LYS A 549 -23.34 25.22 -24.99
N LYS A 550 -24.68 25.27 -24.93
CA LYS A 550 -25.42 25.33 -23.68
C LYS A 550 -25.39 23.99 -22.94
N VAL A 551 -25.52 22.88 -23.66
CA VAL A 551 -25.48 21.53 -23.09
C VAL A 551 -24.06 21.11 -22.71
N ALA A 552 -23.06 21.53 -23.48
CA ALA A 552 -21.65 21.20 -23.22
C ALA A 552 -21.09 21.87 -21.96
N LYS A 553 -21.53 23.10 -21.68
CA LYS A 553 -20.90 23.95 -20.66
C LYS A 553 -21.04 23.35 -19.25
N GLY A 554 -19.90 23.04 -18.62
CA GLY A 554 -19.82 22.51 -17.26
C GLY A 554 -20.25 21.04 -17.13
N GLY A 555 -20.34 20.31 -18.24
CA GLY A 555 -20.63 18.87 -18.24
C GLY A 555 -19.37 18.01 -18.27
N ASP A 556 -19.50 16.73 -17.87
CA ASP A 556 -18.39 15.78 -17.71
C ASP A 556 -17.62 15.45 -19.00
N TYR A 557 -18.15 15.85 -20.16
CA TYR A 557 -17.59 15.60 -21.49
C TYR A 557 -17.50 16.88 -22.36
N GLU A 558 -17.42 18.05 -21.71
CA GLU A 558 -17.28 19.36 -22.35
C GLU A 558 -16.10 19.42 -23.32
N GLU A 559 -14.93 18.91 -22.91
CA GLU A 559 -13.71 18.94 -23.72
C GLU A 559 -13.85 18.14 -25.01
N TYR A 560 -14.40 16.92 -24.93
CA TYR A 560 -14.66 16.11 -26.10
C TYR A 560 -15.67 16.78 -27.05
N ILE A 561 -16.75 17.38 -26.52
CA ILE A 561 -17.71 18.12 -27.35
C ILE A 561 -17.05 19.30 -28.07
N ASN A 562 -16.22 20.07 -27.35
CA ASN A 562 -15.51 21.22 -27.91
C ASN A 562 -14.55 20.81 -29.04
N ASN A 563 -13.76 19.77 -28.80
CA ASN A 563 -12.70 19.32 -29.71
C ASN A 563 -13.23 18.49 -30.89
N SER A 564 -14.39 17.85 -30.74
CA SER A 564 -14.96 16.97 -31.78
C SER A 564 -16.22 17.55 -32.41
N VAL A 565 -17.31 17.64 -31.65
CA VAL A 565 -18.62 18.00 -32.18
C VAL A 565 -18.64 19.44 -32.68
N LEU A 566 -18.22 20.40 -31.85
CA LEU A 566 -18.20 21.82 -32.20
C LEU A 566 -17.15 22.16 -33.25
N ALA A 567 -16.03 21.45 -33.28
CA ALA A 567 -15.00 21.61 -34.31
C ALA A 567 -15.55 21.23 -35.70
N LEU A 568 -16.16 20.04 -35.82
CA LEU A 568 -16.76 19.58 -37.07
C LEU A 568 -17.95 20.45 -37.52
N LYS A 569 -18.80 20.87 -36.58
CA LYS A 569 -19.96 21.74 -36.87
C LYS A 569 -19.60 23.15 -37.33
N LYS A 570 -18.38 23.63 -37.08
CA LYS A 570 -17.89 24.93 -37.61
C LYS A 570 -17.31 24.81 -39.02
N GLN A 571 -16.98 23.59 -39.45
CA GLN A 571 -16.44 23.30 -40.78
C GLN A 571 -17.55 23.02 -41.80
N GLN A 572 -18.76 22.68 -41.33
CA GLN A 572 -20.01 22.63 -42.09
C GLN A 572 -20.66 24.01 -42.16
#